data_AF-A0A3M2B206-F1
#
_entry.id   AF-A0A3M2B206-F1
#
_cell.length_a   1.000
_cell.length_b   1.000
_cell.length_c   1.000
_cell.angle_alpha   90.00
_cell.angle_beta   90.00
_cell.angle_gamma   90.00
#
_symmetry.space_group_name_H-M   'P 1'
#
loop_
_entity.id
_entity.type
_entity.pdbx_description
1 polymer ?
#
loop_
_entity_poly.entity_id
_entity_poly.type
_entity_poly.pdbx_seq_one_letter_code
_entity_poly.pdbx_strand_id
1 'polypeptide(L)'
;MNLSSGDQKSLIKLQNYCKAFEHWDRFDYATAADLLESLGGNLAGKYLPALRKLLETLSESGYWRVYDLLMNAERRAAQKRYDDAVARLYRAVEMLAQTRLSQAYQIDTSNVDINRLPEHLREKYANRTSESNRKVQLALTDSYTLLSELDDPVGALYKKKESRVRDSIGERNHSYLAHGTEPIGERVYSTVRDTLTEFIEQAIQAVSEARPPRCPQLPRREIFEAL
;
A
#
# COMPACT_ATOMS: atom_id res chain seq x y z
N MET A 1 -6.78 -15.57 41.08
CA MET A 1 -5.50 -16.29 40.82
C MET A 1 -4.50 -15.21 40.42
N ASN A 2 -3.44 -14.96 41.19
CA ASN A 2 -2.43 -13.94 40.86
C ASN A 2 -1.34 -14.58 39.97
N LEU A 3 -1.04 -13.95 38.85
CA LEU A 3 0.01 -14.38 37.92
C LEU A 3 1.40 -14.25 38.55
N SER A 4 2.33 -15.14 38.20
CA SER A 4 3.72 -15.02 38.64
C SER A 4 4.37 -13.75 38.07
N SER A 5 5.42 -13.23 38.71
CA SER A 5 6.15 -12.07 38.18
C SER A 5 6.80 -12.35 36.80
N GLY A 6 7.09 -13.61 36.48
CA GLY A 6 7.53 -14.02 35.14
C GLY A 6 6.42 -13.89 34.12
N ASP A 7 5.25 -14.48 34.40
CA ASP A 7 4.08 -14.42 33.51
C ASP A 7 3.62 -12.99 33.26
N GLN A 8 3.66 -12.13 34.30
CA GLN A 8 3.35 -10.71 34.16
C GLN A 8 4.29 -10.00 33.18
N LYS A 9 5.60 -10.27 33.25
CA LYS A 9 6.59 -9.70 32.32
C LYS A 9 6.36 -10.17 30.89
N SER A 10 6.11 -11.46 30.69
CA SER A 10 5.83 -12.04 29.38
C SER A 10 4.54 -11.47 28.78
N LEU A 11 3.48 -11.27 29.57
CA LEU A 11 2.24 -10.65 29.11
C LEU A 11 2.44 -9.18 28.71
N ILE A 12 3.19 -8.39 29.49
CA ILE A 12 3.52 -7.00 29.14
C ILE A 12 4.30 -6.95 27.83
N LYS A 13 5.27 -7.86 27.65
CA LYS A 13 6.05 -7.96 26.41
C LYS A 13 5.17 -8.29 25.22
N LEU A 14 4.27 -9.27 25.36
CA LEU A 14 3.30 -9.63 24.33
C LEU A 14 2.38 -8.45 23.97
N GLN A 15 1.87 -7.75 24.99
CA GLN A 15 1.02 -6.58 24.79
C GLN A 15 1.74 -5.50 23.98
N ASN A 16 3.03 -5.25 24.24
CA ASN A 16 3.82 -4.27 23.51
C ASN A 16 4.09 -4.70 22.06
N TYR A 17 4.31 -6.00 21.79
CA TYR A 17 4.37 -6.50 20.42
C TYR A 17 3.03 -6.28 19.68
N CYS A 18 1.90 -6.59 20.32
CA CYS A 18 0.58 -6.33 19.74
C CYS A 18 0.39 -4.84 19.38
N LYS A 19 0.78 -3.93 20.28
CA LYS A 19 0.73 -2.49 20.03
C LYS A 19 1.60 -2.10 18.82
N ALA A 20 2.85 -2.59 18.77
CA ALA A 20 3.74 -2.28 17.67
C ALA A 20 3.17 -2.69 16.30
N PHE A 21 2.61 -3.90 16.22
CA PHE A 21 1.98 -4.38 14.99
C PHE A 21 0.65 -3.71 14.67
N GLU A 22 -0.11 -3.26 15.68
CA GLU A 22 -1.28 -2.41 15.47
C GLU A 22 -0.91 -1.07 14.82
N HIS A 23 0.13 -0.40 15.32
CA HIS A 23 0.64 0.85 14.72
C HIS A 23 1.07 0.61 13.27
N TRP A 24 1.81 -0.47 12.99
CA TRP A 24 2.16 -0.83 11.62
C TRP A 24 0.91 -1.06 10.77
N ASP A 25 -0.09 -1.79 11.26
CA ASP A 25 -1.32 -2.05 10.51
C ASP A 25 -2.16 -0.81 10.17
N ARG A 26 -1.85 0.32 10.83
CA ARG A 26 -2.41 1.65 10.61
C ARG A 26 -1.47 2.59 9.85
N PHE A 27 -0.36 2.06 9.34
CA PHE A 27 0.70 2.77 8.61
C PHE A 27 1.47 3.80 9.44
N ASP A 28 1.39 3.71 10.77
CA ASP A 28 2.20 4.49 11.70
C ASP A 28 3.55 3.79 11.90
N TYR A 29 4.37 3.83 10.85
CA TYR A 29 5.62 3.09 10.77
C TYR A 29 6.64 3.57 11.81
N ALA A 30 6.62 4.86 12.15
CA ALA A 30 7.54 5.45 13.11
C ALA A 30 7.29 4.87 14.51
N THR A 31 6.05 4.95 15.00
CA THR A 31 5.70 4.41 16.31
C THR A 31 5.88 2.89 16.36
N ALA A 32 5.58 2.17 15.28
CA ALA A 32 5.82 0.74 15.18
C ALA A 32 7.32 0.40 15.31
N ALA A 33 8.19 1.17 14.65
CA ALA A 33 9.64 0.98 14.73
C ALA A 33 10.16 1.25 16.14
N ASP A 34 9.79 2.38 16.74
CA ASP A 34 10.22 2.77 18.09
C ASP A 34 9.85 1.71 19.14
N LEU A 35 8.63 1.16 19.05
CA LEU A 35 8.17 0.10 19.94
C LEU A 35 8.96 -1.21 19.75
N LEU A 36 9.24 -1.61 18.50
CA LEU A 36 10.03 -2.81 18.23
C LEU A 36 11.50 -2.64 18.62
N GLU A 37 12.10 -1.47 18.40
CA GLU A 37 13.47 -1.18 18.83
C GLU A 37 13.58 -1.23 20.35
N SER A 38 12.59 -0.67 21.06
CA SER A 38 12.52 -0.73 22.53
C SER A 38 12.34 -2.14 23.08
N LEU A 39 11.62 -3.02 22.36
CA LEU A 39 11.43 -4.42 22.76
C LEU A 39 12.69 -5.27 22.53
N GLY A 40 13.41 -5.00 21.45
CA GLY A 40 14.63 -5.70 21.06
C GLY A 40 14.47 -7.21 20.86
N GLY A 41 15.61 -7.90 20.76
CA GLY A 41 15.68 -9.34 20.58
C GLY A 41 15.40 -9.83 19.16
N ASN A 42 15.51 -11.15 18.98
CA ASN A 42 15.47 -11.78 17.65
C ASN A 42 14.14 -11.57 16.92
N LEU A 43 13.02 -11.53 17.64
CA LEU A 43 11.72 -11.32 17.00
C LEU A 43 11.61 -9.91 16.42
N ALA A 44 11.85 -8.87 17.22
CA ALA A 44 11.85 -7.49 16.73
C ALA A 44 12.84 -7.27 15.59
N GLY A 45 14.05 -7.86 15.69
CA GLY A 45 15.09 -7.78 14.66
C GLY A 45 14.67 -8.31 13.28
N LYS A 46 13.69 -9.22 13.20
CA LYS A 46 13.15 -9.72 11.92
C LYS A 46 12.32 -8.67 11.17
N TYR A 47 11.74 -7.71 11.88
CA TYR A 47 10.75 -6.76 11.35
C TYR A 47 11.32 -5.35 11.13
N LEU A 48 12.29 -4.94 11.96
CA LEU A 48 12.91 -3.62 11.88
C LEU A 48 13.48 -3.26 10.50
N PRO A 49 14.13 -4.16 9.74
CA PRO A 49 14.61 -3.81 8.40
C PRO A 49 13.50 -3.37 7.43
N ALA A 50 12.31 -4.00 7.52
CA ALA A 50 11.17 -3.64 6.67
C ALA A 50 10.60 -2.27 7.07
N LEU A 51 10.43 -2.00 8.37
CA LEU A 51 9.96 -0.70 8.85
C LEU A 51 10.91 0.44 8.49
N ARG A 52 12.23 0.22 8.60
CA ARG A 52 13.23 1.19 8.16
C ARG A 52 13.08 1.54 6.69
N LYS A 53 12.84 0.54 5.83
CA LYS A 53 12.54 0.77 4.41
C LYS A 53 11.25 1.56 4.18
N LEU A 54 10.21 1.34 5.00
CA LEU A 54 8.94 2.06 4.88
C LEU A 54 9.00 3.52 5.36
N LEU A 55 9.98 3.84 6.21
CA LEU A 55 10.26 5.20 6.69
C LEU A 55 11.03 6.07 5.67
N GLU A 56 11.67 5.47 4.66
CA GLU A 56 12.35 6.19 3.58
C GLU A 56 11.36 6.98 2.70
N THR A 57 11.84 7.93 1.90
CA THR A 57 10.97 8.67 0.96
C THR A 57 10.37 7.75 -0.12
N LEU A 58 9.34 8.19 -0.87
CA LEU A 58 8.78 7.36 -1.97
C LEU A 58 9.81 7.01 -3.03
N SER A 59 10.70 7.96 -3.36
CA SER A 59 11.76 7.75 -4.33
C SER A 59 12.80 6.73 -3.87
N GLU A 60 13.11 6.70 -2.57
CA GLU A 60 14.12 5.80 -1.98
C GLU A 60 13.55 4.42 -1.63
N SER A 61 12.33 4.38 -1.10
CA SER A 61 11.63 3.14 -0.74
C SER A 61 11.10 2.39 -1.96
N GLY A 62 11.03 3.01 -3.14
CA GLY A 62 10.47 2.41 -4.35
C GLY A 62 9.11 1.74 -4.09
N TYR A 63 8.98 0.48 -4.48
CA TYR A 63 7.70 -0.23 -4.38
C TYR A 63 7.43 -0.88 -2.99
N TRP A 64 8.26 -0.63 -1.98
CA TRP A 64 8.07 -1.22 -0.65
C TRP A 64 6.71 -0.89 -0.02
N ARG A 65 6.22 0.34 -0.18
CA ARG A 65 4.90 0.74 0.32
C ARG A 65 3.75 0.07 -0.43
N VAL A 66 3.93 -0.23 -1.72
CA VAL A 66 2.95 -0.99 -2.51
C VAL A 66 2.83 -2.41 -1.96
N TYR A 67 3.97 -3.06 -1.73
CA TYR A 67 3.98 -4.40 -1.14
C TYR A 67 3.45 -4.44 0.29
N ASP A 68 3.78 -3.45 1.12
CA ASP A 68 3.22 -3.36 2.48
C ASP A 68 1.70 -3.24 2.47
N LEU A 69 1.12 -2.46 1.53
CA LEU A 69 -0.33 -2.38 1.36
C LEU A 69 -0.96 -3.72 0.96
N LEU A 70 -0.33 -4.49 0.07
CA LEU A 70 -0.79 -5.84 -0.29
C LEU A 70 -0.75 -6.78 0.92
N MET A 71 0.36 -6.81 1.65
CA MET A 71 0.50 -7.63 2.85
C MET A 71 -0.48 -7.21 3.95
N ASN A 72 -0.72 -5.92 4.11
CA ASN A 72 -1.66 -5.38 5.08
C ASN A 72 -3.13 -5.68 4.70
N ALA A 73 -3.47 -5.69 3.41
CA ALA A 73 -4.75 -6.17 2.92
C ALA A 73 -4.99 -7.64 3.30
N GLU A 74 -4.00 -8.51 3.10
CA GLU A 74 -4.08 -9.91 3.53
C GLU A 74 -4.33 -10.05 5.04
N ARG A 75 -3.68 -9.21 5.86
CA ARG A 75 -3.89 -9.21 7.33
C ARG A 75 -5.31 -8.80 7.71
N ARG A 76 -5.90 -7.83 7.01
CA ARG A 76 -7.32 -7.46 7.21
C ARG A 76 -8.26 -8.58 6.79
N ALA A 77 -7.99 -9.23 5.66
CA ALA A 77 -8.77 -10.36 5.19
C ALA A 77 -8.70 -11.57 6.14
N ALA A 78 -7.55 -11.84 6.75
CA ALA A 78 -7.41 -12.88 7.77
C ALA A 78 -8.29 -12.62 9.02
N GLN A 79 -8.65 -11.36 9.27
CA GLN A 79 -9.60 -10.94 10.31
C GLN A 79 -11.05 -10.89 9.81
N LYS A 80 -11.33 -11.35 8.59
CA LYS A 80 -12.62 -11.24 7.89
C LYS A 80 -13.09 -9.80 7.68
N ARG A 81 -12.16 -8.83 7.70
CA ARG A 81 -12.43 -7.40 7.43
C ARG A 81 -12.21 -7.13 5.94
N TYR A 82 -13.09 -7.66 5.10
CA TYR A 82 -12.88 -7.67 3.65
C TYR A 82 -13.02 -6.28 3.01
N ASP A 83 -13.92 -5.43 3.49
CA ASP A 83 -14.00 -4.03 3.06
C ASP A 83 -12.68 -3.29 3.26
N ASP A 84 -12.11 -3.41 4.45
CA ASP A 84 -10.82 -2.83 4.80
C ASP A 84 -9.68 -3.37 3.94
N ALA A 85 -9.74 -4.67 3.60
CA ALA A 85 -8.76 -5.32 2.74
C ALA A 85 -8.85 -4.78 1.30
N VAL A 86 -10.05 -4.68 0.72
CA VAL A 86 -10.27 -4.14 -0.63
C VAL A 86 -9.84 -2.68 -0.72
N ALA A 87 -10.12 -1.86 0.30
CA ALA A 87 -9.66 -0.47 0.35
C ALA A 87 -8.12 -0.36 0.28
N ARG A 88 -7.40 -1.29 0.91
CA ARG A 88 -5.92 -1.34 0.88
C ARG A 88 -5.38 -1.81 -0.46
N LEU A 89 -6.03 -2.77 -1.11
CA LEU A 89 -5.70 -3.19 -2.48
C LEU A 89 -5.87 -2.03 -3.47
N TYR A 90 -6.96 -1.28 -3.36
CA TYR A 90 -7.16 -0.06 -4.15
C TYR A 90 -6.03 0.96 -3.92
N ARG A 91 -5.69 1.22 -2.65
CA ARG A 91 -4.59 2.14 -2.31
C ARG A 91 -3.25 1.63 -2.86
N ALA A 92 -3.02 0.32 -2.93
CA ALA A 92 -1.81 -0.26 -3.53
C ALA A 92 -1.72 0.06 -5.03
N VAL A 93 -2.83 -0.04 -5.77
CA VAL A 93 -2.89 0.32 -7.20
C VAL A 93 -2.64 1.81 -7.41
N GLU A 94 -3.16 2.67 -6.55
CA GLU A 94 -2.88 4.11 -6.61
C GLU A 94 -1.41 4.41 -6.27
N MET A 95 -0.89 3.82 -5.19
CA MET A 95 0.50 3.99 -4.74
C MET A 95 1.50 3.55 -5.80
N LEU A 96 1.19 2.50 -6.58
CA LEU A 96 2.00 2.04 -7.69
C LEU A 96 2.21 3.14 -8.75
N ALA A 97 1.13 3.78 -9.20
CA ALA A 97 1.22 4.87 -10.18
C ALA A 97 1.97 6.08 -9.61
N GLN A 98 1.66 6.46 -8.37
CA GLN A 98 2.34 7.56 -7.66
C GLN A 98 3.85 7.32 -7.54
N THR A 99 4.24 6.09 -7.15
CA THR A 99 5.64 5.68 -7.03
C THR A 99 6.34 5.74 -8.38
N ARG A 100 5.71 5.20 -9.45
CA ARG A 100 6.30 5.22 -10.78
C ARG A 100 6.48 6.63 -11.33
N LEU A 101 5.45 7.48 -11.23
CA LEU A 101 5.50 8.88 -11.66
C LEU A 101 6.56 9.67 -10.89
N SER A 102 6.68 9.44 -9.58
CA SER A 102 7.70 10.07 -8.73
C SER A 102 9.11 9.59 -9.09
N GLN A 103 9.35 8.29 -9.22
CA GLN A 103 10.71 7.77 -9.45
C GLN A 103 11.24 8.04 -10.86
N ALA A 104 10.41 7.83 -11.88
CA ALA A 104 10.86 7.91 -13.27
C ALA A 104 10.76 9.32 -13.85
N TYR A 105 9.79 10.12 -13.41
CA TYR A 105 9.49 11.43 -13.99
C TYR A 105 9.54 12.58 -12.98
N GLN A 106 9.75 12.26 -11.69
CA GLN A 106 9.72 13.23 -10.59
C GLN A 106 8.43 14.06 -10.56
N ILE A 107 7.31 13.42 -10.91
CA ILE A 107 5.98 14.01 -10.91
C ILE A 107 5.29 13.67 -9.59
N ASP A 108 4.84 14.71 -8.87
CA ASP A 108 3.95 14.58 -7.72
C ASP A 108 2.50 14.65 -8.20
N THR A 109 1.74 13.56 -8.07
CA THR A 109 0.35 13.49 -8.51
C THR A 109 -0.59 14.40 -7.71
N SER A 110 -0.18 14.86 -6.52
CA SER A 110 -0.96 15.79 -5.71
C SER A 110 -0.75 17.26 -6.09
N ASN A 111 0.28 17.52 -6.91
CA ASN A 111 0.64 18.84 -7.40
C ASN A 111 1.52 18.74 -8.64
N VAL A 112 0.93 18.37 -9.77
CA VAL A 112 1.68 18.17 -11.02
C VAL A 112 2.24 19.50 -11.52
N ASP A 113 3.56 19.59 -11.61
CA ASP A 113 4.24 20.69 -12.29
C ASP A 113 4.14 20.49 -13.81
N ILE A 114 3.26 21.26 -14.43
CA ILE A 114 3.00 21.22 -15.87
C ILE A 114 4.27 21.42 -16.70
N ASN A 115 5.23 22.21 -16.22
CA ASN A 115 6.46 22.46 -16.98
C ASN A 115 7.34 21.21 -17.11
N ARG A 116 7.17 20.23 -16.22
CA ARG A 116 7.86 18.93 -16.29
C ARG A 116 7.23 17.96 -17.28
N LEU A 117 6.01 18.23 -17.72
CA LEU A 117 5.37 17.43 -18.75
C LEU A 117 5.95 17.76 -20.14
N PRO A 118 6.01 16.77 -21.06
CA PRO A 118 6.25 17.02 -22.47
C PRO A 118 5.34 18.11 -23.03
N GLU A 119 5.84 18.95 -23.93
CA GLU A 119 5.14 20.14 -24.44
C GLU A 119 3.73 19.83 -24.95
N HIS A 120 3.57 18.73 -25.69
CA HIS A 120 2.29 18.30 -26.25
C HIS A 120 1.25 17.88 -25.19
N LEU A 121 1.64 17.60 -23.94
CA LEU A 121 0.73 17.28 -22.84
C LEU A 121 0.40 18.48 -21.95
N ARG A 122 1.20 19.56 -22.01
CA ARG A 122 1.09 20.67 -21.06
C ARG A 122 -0.30 21.31 -21.06
N GLU A 123 -0.82 21.63 -22.24
CA GLU A 123 -2.14 22.25 -22.39
C GLU A 123 -3.25 21.34 -21.84
N LYS A 124 -3.21 20.04 -22.17
CA LYS A 124 -4.19 19.05 -21.71
C LYS A 124 -4.30 19.02 -20.18
N TYR A 125 -3.17 19.04 -19.47
CA TYR A 125 -3.14 18.94 -18.01
C TYR A 125 -3.28 20.31 -17.31
N ALA A 126 -2.85 21.41 -17.93
CA ALA A 126 -3.08 22.76 -17.43
C ALA A 126 -4.59 23.07 -17.29
N ASN A 127 -5.41 22.57 -18.21
CA ASN A 127 -6.87 22.75 -18.16
C ASN A 127 -7.56 21.92 -17.06
N ARG A 128 -6.83 21.08 -16.32
CA ARG A 128 -7.34 20.26 -15.21
C ARG A 128 -7.11 20.89 -13.84
N THR A 129 -6.70 22.15 -13.81
CA THR A 129 -6.43 22.86 -12.55
C THR A 129 -7.72 22.97 -11.74
N SER A 130 -7.68 22.53 -10.48
CA SER A 130 -8.81 22.72 -9.56
C SER A 130 -9.02 24.21 -9.27
N GLU A 131 -10.25 24.70 -9.46
CA GLU A 131 -10.65 26.09 -9.19
C GLU A 131 -10.36 26.52 -7.75
N SER A 132 -10.41 25.58 -6.79
CA SER A 132 -10.28 25.88 -5.37
C SER A 132 -8.84 25.99 -4.86
N ASN A 133 -7.87 25.37 -5.55
CA ASN A 133 -6.50 25.27 -5.02
C ASN A 133 -5.39 25.58 -6.04
N ARG A 134 -5.73 25.88 -7.31
CA ARG A 134 -4.78 26.13 -8.42
C ARG A 134 -3.73 25.01 -8.61
N LYS A 135 -4.00 23.80 -8.14
CA LYS A 135 -3.14 22.62 -8.30
C LYS A 135 -3.78 21.65 -9.28
N VAL A 136 -2.93 20.94 -10.02
CA VAL A 136 -3.35 19.79 -10.84
C VAL A 136 -3.16 18.53 -10.02
N GLN A 137 -4.27 17.89 -9.64
CA GLN A 137 -4.29 16.63 -8.91
C GLN A 137 -4.74 15.52 -9.85
N LEU A 138 -3.99 14.41 -9.87
CA LEU A 138 -4.33 13.23 -10.66
C LEU A 138 -4.94 12.18 -9.75
N ALA A 139 -6.16 11.77 -10.08
CA ALA A 139 -6.76 10.56 -9.54
C ALA A 139 -6.08 9.30 -10.14
N LEU A 140 -6.51 8.11 -9.70
CA LEU A 140 -5.94 6.84 -10.15
C LEU A 140 -5.92 6.68 -11.67
N THR A 141 -7.08 6.81 -12.33
CA THR A 141 -7.19 6.63 -13.79
C THR A 141 -6.36 7.67 -14.55
N ASP A 142 -6.36 8.92 -14.09
CA ASP A 142 -5.58 9.99 -14.71
C ASP A 142 -4.07 9.76 -14.56
N SER A 143 -3.63 9.20 -13.44
CA SER A 143 -2.22 8.87 -13.21
C SER A 143 -1.73 7.78 -14.18
N TYR A 144 -2.53 6.74 -14.42
CA TYR A 144 -2.19 5.72 -15.41
C TYR A 144 -2.34 6.20 -16.86
N THR A 145 -3.29 7.11 -17.11
CA THR A 145 -3.42 7.78 -18.42
C THR A 145 -2.16 8.57 -18.71
N LEU A 146 -1.68 9.38 -17.76
CA LEU A 146 -0.44 10.12 -17.90
C LEU A 146 0.75 9.19 -18.15
N LEU A 147 0.87 8.10 -17.38
CA LEU A 147 1.91 7.09 -17.63
C LEU A 147 1.84 6.53 -19.07
N SER A 148 0.64 6.25 -19.59
CA SER A 148 0.50 5.78 -20.98
C SER A 148 0.87 6.85 -22.00
N GLU A 149 0.63 8.13 -21.72
CA GLU A 149 0.99 9.26 -22.60
C GLU A 149 2.47 9.61 -22.54
N LEU A 150 3.16 9.17 -21.48
CA LEU A 150 4.62 9.22 -21.35
C LEU A 150 5.30 7.97 -21.94
N ASP A 151 4.56 7.13 -22.67
CA ASP A 151 5.01 5.84 -23.22
C ASP A 151 5.60 4.89 -22.16
N ASP A 152 5.12 4.99 -20.92
CA ASP A 152 5.60 4.17 -19.81
C ASP A 152 5.05 2.73 -19.88
N PRO A 153 5.88 1.69 -19.63
CA PRO A 153 5.42 0.30 -19.62
C PRO A 153 4.27 0.03 -18.65
N VAL A 154 4.22 0.72 -17.49
CA VAL A 154 3.12 0.57 -16.53
C VAL A 154 1.82 1.13 -17.10
N GLY A 155 1.89 2.29 -17.77
CA GLY A 155 0.75 2.90 -18.44
C GLY A 155 0.21 2.04 -19.57
N ALA A 156 1.10 1.49 -20.41
CA ALA A 156 0.75 0.58 -21.48
C ALA A 156 0.08 -0.71 -20.96
N LEU A 157 0.61 -1.28 -19.87
CA LEU A 157 0.02 -2.45 -19.22
C LEU A 157 -1.37 -2.14 -18.64
N TYR A 158 -1.53 -0.99 -17.97
CA TYR A 158 -2.82 -0.55 -17.45
C TYR A 158 -3.85 -0.43 -18.57
N LYS A 159 -3.51 0.25 -19.68
CA LYS A 159 -4.39 0.40 -20.84
C LYS A 159 -4.86 -0.95 -21.41
N LYS A 160 -3.98 -1.96 -21.44
CA LYS A 160 -4.32 -3.33 -21.87
C LYS A 160 -5.27 -4.04 -20.89
N LYS A 161 -5.18 -3.75 -19.59
CA LYS A 161 -5.97 -4.39 -18.52
C LYS A 161 -7.06 -3.49 -17.92
N GLU A 162 -7.32 -2.33 -18.52
CA GLU A 162 -8.05 -1.23 -17.90
C GLU A 162 -9.42 -1.67 -17.40
N SER A 163 -10.23 -2.31 -18.26
CA SER A 163 -11.55 -2.80 -17.87
C SER A 163 -11.47 -3.68 -16.63
N ARG A 164 -10.61 -4.71 -16.65
CA ARG A 164 -10.51 -5.69 -15.56
C ARG A 164 -10.06 -5.03 -14.23
N VAL A 165 -9.11 -4.10 -14.30
CA VAL A 165 -8.62 -3.36 -13.12
C VAL A 165 -9.70 -2.41 -12.61
N ARG A 166 -10.35 -1.65 -13.50
CA ARG A 166 -11.40 -0.68 -13.16
C ARG A 166 -12.62 -1.37 -12.58
N ASP A 167 -13.05 -2.49 -13.14
CA ASP A 167 -14.18 -3.27 -12.65
C ASP A 167 -13.89 -3.78 -11.23
N SER A 168 -12.67 -4.31 -10.98
CA SER A 168 -12.24 -4.75 -9.63
C SER A 168 -12.16 -3.60 -8.62
N ILE A 169 -11.72 -2.43 -9.05
CA ILE A 169 -11.74 -1.21 -8.21
C ILE A 169 -13.19 -0.79 -7.92
N GLY A 170 -14.07 -0.92 -8.90
CA GLY A 170 -15.49 -0.57 -8.82
C GLY A 170 -16.29 -1.40 -7.84
N GLU A 171 -15.89 -2.66 -7.58
CA GLU A 171 -16.52 -3.52 -6.57
C GLU A 171 -16.59 -2.86 -5.18
N ARG A 172 -15.60 -2.03 -4.83
CA ARG A 172 -15.62 -1.26 -3.58
C ARG A 172 -16.83 -0.33 -3.50
N ASN A 173 -17.27 0.25 -4.62
CA ASN A 173 -18.33 1.26 -4.62
C ASN A 173 -19.67 0.72 -4.14
N HIS A 174 -19.86 -0.60 -4.17
CA HIS A 174 -21.09 -1.25 -3.69
C HIS A 174 -21.08 -1.43 -2.18
N SER A 175 -19.95 -1.14 -1.54
CA SER A 175 -19.73 -1.40 -0.14
C SER A 175 -20.13 -0.26 0.79
N TYR A 176 -20.51 -0.62 2.01
CA TYR A 176 -20.92 0.34 3.05
C TYR A 176 -19.79 1.32 3.43
N LEU A 177 -18.52 0.90 3.34
CA LEU A 177 -17.35 1.77 3.59
C LEU A 177 -16.97 2.64 2.36
N ALA A 178 -17.82 2.67 1.34
CA ALA A 178 -17.70 3.54 0.18
C ALA A 178 -19.05 4.21 -0.11
N HIS A 179 -19.68 3.85 -1.22
CA HIS A 179 -20.88 4.53 -1.72
C HIS A 179 -22.12 3.62 -1.79
N GLY A 180 -22.00 2.36 -1.38
CA GLY A 180 -23.08 1.40 -1.42
C GLY A 180 -23.58 1.03 -0.03
N THR A 181 -24.27 -0.10 0.07
CA THR A 181 -25.01 -0.48 1.28
C THR A 181 -24.75 -1.91 1.74
N GLU A 182 -23.92 -2.68 1.03
CA GLU A 182 -23.65 -4.09 1.33
C GLU A 182 -22.23 -4.27 1.88
N PRO A 183 -21.96 -5.26 2.75
CA PRO A 183 -20.60 -5.60 3.13
C PRO A 183 -19.90 -6.40 2.02
N ILE A 184 -18.59 -6.25 1.88
CA ILE A 184 -17.80 -7.09 0.97
C ILE A 184 -17.62 -8.48 1.59
N GLY A 185 -17.95 -9.51 0.83
CA GLY A 185 -17.70 -10.91 1.18
C GLY A 185 -16.35 -11.44 0.70
N GLU A 186 -15.94 -12.59 1.25
CA GLU A 186 -14.68 -13.27 0.92
C GLU A 186 -14.50 -13.55 -0.58
N ARG A 187 -15.60 -13.92 -1.26
CA ARG A 187 -15.59 -14.20 -2.70
C ARG A 187 -15.20 -12.97 -3.51
N VAL A 188 -15.81 -11.82 -3.21
CA VAL A 188 -15.52 -10.55 -3.89
C VAL A 188 -14.09 -10.13 -3.58
N TYR A 189 -13.69 -10.17 -2.30
CA TYR A 189 -12.31 -9.89 -1.91
C TYR A 189 -11.30 -10.76 -2.67
N SER A 190 -11.54 -12.07 -2.80
CA SER A 190 -10.62 -12.99 -3.47
C SER A 190 -10.46 -12.63 -4.95
N THR A 191 -11.56 -12.37 -5.66
CA THR A 191 -11.52 -11.93 -7.08
C THR A 191 -10.75 -10.62 -7.26
N VAL A 192 -11.02 -9.64 -6.38
CA VAL A 192 -10.35 -8.34 -6.42
C VAL A 192 -8.87 -8.49 -6.09
N ARG A 193 -8.51 -9.24 -5.04
CA ARG A 193 -7.13 -9.53 -4.65
C ARG A 193 -6.37 -10.15 -5.81
N ASP A 194 -6.90 -11.20 -6.41
CA ASP A 194 -6.19 -11.92 -7.47
C ASP A 194 -5.95 -11.02 -8.69
N THR A 195 -6.97 -10.25 -9.10
CA THR A 195 -6.84 -9.33 -10.23
C THR A 195 -5.87 -8.19 -9.97
N LEU A 196 -5.98 -7.52 -8.82
CA LEU A 196 -5.16 -6.35 -8.53
C LEU A 196 -3.71 -6.72 -8.18
N THR A 197 -3.50 -7.84 -7.47
CA THR A 197 -2.16 -8.35 -7.18
C THR A 197 -1.45 -8.76 -8.47
N GLU A 198 -2.13 -9.52 -9.35
CA GLU A 198 -1.59 -9.90 -10.67
C GLU A 198 -1.19 -8.67 -11.50
N PHE A 199 -2.01 -7.63 -11.51
CA PHE A 199 -1.69 -6.38 -12.19
C PHE A 199 -0.48 -5.68 -11.58
N ILE A 200 -0.44 -5.52 -10.27
CA ILE A 200 0.65 -4.83 -9.56
C ILE A 200 1.99 -5.54 -9.78
N GLU A 201 2.02 -6.86 -9.65
CA GLU A 201 3.24 -7.65 -9.82
C GLU A 201 3.79 -7.52 -11.25
N GLN A 202 2.93 -7.66 -12.27
CA GLN A 202 3.35 -7.49 -13.66
C GLN A 202 3.82 -6.06 -13.95
N ALA A 203 3.16 -5.06 -13.37
CA ALA A 203 3.54 -3.65 -13.55
C ALA A 203 4.91 -3.36 -12.93
N ILE A 204 5.17 -3.82 -11.70
CA ILE A 204 6.47 -3.64 -11.05
C ILE A 204 7.56 -4.38 -11.82
N GLN A 205 7.31 -5.63 -12.23
CA GLN A 205 8.28 -6.43 -12.99
C GLN A 205 8.65 -5.80 -14.34
N ALA A 206 7.73 -5.05 -14.96
CA ALA A 206 8.00 -4.37 -16.23
C ALA A 206 9.00 -3.20 -16.12
N VAL A 207 9.21 -2.65 -14.91
CA VAL A 207 9.98 -1.41 -14.71
C VAL A 207 11.01 -1.48 -13.59
N SER A 208 11.08 -2.59 -12.86
CA SER A 208 11.97 -2.77 -11.72
C SER A 208 12.34 -4.23 -11.52
N GLU A 209 13.59 -4.45 -11.09
CA GLU A 209 14.03 -5.74 -10.56
C GLU A 209 13.64 -5.94 -9.09
N ALA A 210 12.97 -4.95 -8.48
CA ALA A 210 12.49 -5.03 -7.11
C ALA A 210 11.62 -6.27 -6.94
N ARG A 211 11.98 -7.08 -5.95
CA ARG A 211 11.20 -8.24 -5.54
C ARG A 211 10.32 -7.86 -4.35
N PRO A 212 9.20 -8.58 -4.14
CA PRO A 212 8.44 -8.45 -2.91
C PRO A 212 9.37 -8.60 -1.71
N PRO A 213 9.19 -7.78 -0.67
CA PRO A 213 9.89 -7.92 0.60
C PRO A 213 9.85 -9.36 1.07
N ARG A 214 11.00 -9.92 1.48
CA ARG A 214 11.01 -11.10 2.35
C ARG A 214 10.67 -10.72 3.79
N CYS A 215 9.77 -9.77 3.98
CA CYS A 215 9.25 -9.47 5.30
C CYS A 215 8.30 -10.60 5.68
N PRO A 216 8.46 -11.23 6.85
CA PRO A 216 7.44 -12.15 7.32
C PRO A 216 6.12 -11.39 7.50
N GLN A 217 5.00 -12.08 7.28
CA GLN A 217 3.71 -11.66 7.85
C GLN A 217 3.84 -11.53 9.39
N LEU A 218 2.84 -10.98 10.06
CA LEU A 218 2.86 -10.83 11.52
C LEU A 218 3.25 -12.15 12.22
N PRO A 219 3.93 -12.07 13.38
CA PRO A 219 4.37 -13.26 14.10
C PRO A 219 3.22 -14.23 14.32
N ARG A 220 3.48 -15.52 14.11
CA ARG A 220 2.54 -16.59 14.44
C ARG A 220 2.85 -17.17 15.81
N ARG A 221 3.30 -18.43 15.87
CA ARG A 221 3.57 -19.12 17.14
C ARG A 221 4.94 -18.76 17.71
N GLU A 222 5.86 -18.31 16.87
CA GLU A 222 7.21 -17.88 17.23
C GLU A 222 7.23 -16.68 18.20
N ILE A 223 6.12 -15.95 18.36
CA ILE A 223 6.03 -14.91 19.38
C ILE A 223 6.13 -15.49 20.79
N PHE A 224 5.59 -16.68 21.02
CA PHE A 224 5.62 -17.35 22.32
C PHE A 224 7.01 -17.88 22.67
N GLU A 225 7.84 -18.16 21.66
CA GLU A 225 9.26 -18.51 21.86
C GLU A 225 10.12 -17.30 22.25
N ALA A 226 9.60 -16.09 22.02
CA ALA A 226 10.28 -14.84 22.32
C ALA A 226 9.85 -14.20 23.66
N LEU A 227 8.91 -14.82 24.38
CA LEU A 227 8.38 -14.37 25.68
C LEU A 227 9.14 -14.94 26.87
#